data_AF-A0A941K7U4-F1
#
_entry.id   AF-A0A941K7U4-F1
#
_cell.length_a   1.000
_cell.length_b   1.000
_cell.length_c   1.000
_cell.angle_alpha   90.00
_cell.angle_beta   90.00
_cell.angle_gamma   90.00
#
_symmetry.space_group_name_H-M   'P 1'
#
loop_
_entity.id
_entity.type
_entity.pdbx_description
1 polymer ?
#
loop_
_entity_poly.entity_id
_entity_poly.type
_entity_poly.pdbx_seq_one_letter_code
_entity_poly.pdbx_strand_id
1 'polypeptide(L)'
;MAERISTSLMLTQAGHALGKLDRHGPRGASYVTYAEIEAMALTLAALGFPAVPTDRTIDDPEFANLRFTPSNFPALTQRTRKEQDNG
;
A
#
# COMPACT_ATOMS: atom_id res chain seq x y z
N MET A 1 -17.52 0.86 -11.86
CA MET A 1 -16.18 0.90 -12.49
C MET A 1 -15.34 1.80 -11.60
N ALA A 2 -14.32 1.30 -10.90
CA ALA A 2 -13.46 2.17 -10.09
C ALA A 2 -12.70 3.11 -11.03
N GLU A 3 -12.80 4.42 -10.80
CA GLU A 3 -12.04 5.41 -11.54
C GLU A 3 -10.55 5.15 -11.31
N ARG A 4 -9.78 5.02 -12.39
CA ARG A 4 -8.33 4.77 -12.29
C ARG A 4 -7.67 6.09 -11.91
N ILE A 5 -7.13 6.17 -10.70
CA ILE A 5 -6.29 7.31 -10.30
C ILE A 5 -5.09 7.43 -11.25
N SER A 6 -4.81 8.65 -11.72
CA SER A 6 -3.62 8.90 -12.52
C SER A 6 -2.37 8.85 -11.63
N THR A 7 -1.23 8.46 -12.20
CA THR A 7 0.04 8.43 -11.45
C THR A 7 0.40 9.80 -10.86
N SER A 8 0.14 10.88 -11.60
CA SER A 8 0.41 12.24 -11.12
C SER A 8 -0.48 12.61 -9.93
N LEU A 9 -1.76 12.25 -9.96
CA LEU A 9 -2.68 12.51 -8.86
C LEU A 9 -2.32 11.67 -7.62
N MET A 10 -1.98 10.39 -7.82
CA MET A 10 -1.49 9.51 -6.76
C MET A 10 -0.26 10.10 -6.06
N LEU A 11 0.78 10.47 -6.82
CA LEU A 11 2.00 11.05 -6.24
C LEU A 11 1.76 12.40 -5.58
N THR A 12 0.88 13.23 -6.14
CA THR A 12 0.51 14.52 -5.55
C THR A 12 -0.21 14.34 -4.21
N GLN A 13 -1.16 13.42 -4.14
CA GLN A 13 -1.89 13.12 -2.90
C GLN A 13 -0.97 12.50 -1.84
N ALA A 14 -0.09 11.57 -2.23
CA ALA A 14 0.91 11.00 -1.32
C ALA A 14 1.86 12.07 -0.77
N GLY A 15 2.37 12.97 -1.63
CA GLY A 15 3.22 14.08 -1.20
C GLY A 15 2.51 15.06 -0.26
N HIS A 16 1.24 15.36 -0.52
CA HIS A 16 0.44 16.21 0.38
C HIS A 16 0.23 15.55 1.76
N ALA A 17 -0.03 14.24 1.79
CA ALA A 17 -0.12 13.46 3.01
C ALA A 17 1.16 13.55 3.86
N LEU A 18 2.33 13.37 3.22
CA LEU A 18 3.64 13.52 3.86
C LEU A 18 3.82 14.92 4.44
N GLY A 19 3.46 15.97 3.69
CA GLY A 19 3.55 17.35 4.18
C GLY A 19 2.73 17.61 5.45
N LYS A 20 1.58 16.93 5.62
CA LYS A 20 0.78 17.01 6.86
C LYS A 20 1.47 16.32 8.03
N LEU A 21 2.02 15.12 7.79
CA LEU A 21 2.76 14.36 8.79
C LEU A 21 3.99 15.13 9.25
N ASP A 22 4.78 15.68 8.32
CA ASP A 22 5.99 16.46 8.62
C ASP A 22 5.67 17.73 9.41
N ARG A 23 4.61 18.45 9.01
CA ARG A 23 4.23 19.71 9.65
C ARG A 23 3.68 19.54 11.07
N HIS A 24 2.95 18.46 11.32
CA HIS A 24 2.17 18.28 12.56
C HIS A 24 2.64 17.11 13.43
N GLY A 25 3.70 16.40 13.02
CA GLY A 25 4.21 15.23 13.71
C GLY A 25 3.13 14.15 13.89
N PRO A 26 3.05 13.50 15.06
CA PRO A 26 2.06 12.45 15.31
C PRO A 26 0.59 12.88 15.09
N ARG A 27 0.27 14.16 15.31
CA ARG A 27 -1.08 14.70 15.06
C ARG A 27 -1.42 14.78 13.58
N GLY A 28 -0.41 14.87 12.71
CA GLY A 28 -0.60 14.89 11.27
C GLY A 28 -1.33 13.65 10.75
N ALA A 29 -1.22 12.51 11.43
CA ALA A 29 -1.92 11.28 11.05
C ALA A 29 -3.45 11.44 11.05
N SER A 30 -4.00 12.27 11.95
CA SER A 30 -5.44 12.58 11.99
C SER A 30 -5.89 13.55 10.87
N TYR A 31 -4.95 14.18 10.17
CA TYR A 31 -5.23 15.10 9.07
C TYR A 31 -5.12 14.45 7.69
N VAL A 32 -4.59 13.22 7.63
CA VAL A 32 -4.52 12.45 6.39
C VAL A 32 -5.88 11.82 6.10
N THR A 33 -6.36 12.03 4.88
CA THR A 33 -7.62 11.48 4.38
C THR A 33 -7.46 10.05 3.89
N TYR A 34 -8.57 9.32 3.74
CA TYR A 34 -8.54 7.96 3.22
C TYR A 34 -7.96 7.89 1.79
N ALA A 35 -8.30 8.84 0.92
CA ALA A 35 -7.74 8.93 -0.43
C ALA A 35 -6.21 9.13 -0.43
N GLU A 36 -5.70 9.93 0.50
CA GLU A 36 -4.26 10.12 0.67
C GLU A 36 -3.57 8.87 1.22
N ILE A 37 -4.23 8.13 2.11
CA ILE A 37 -3.75 6.82 2.58
C ILE A 37 -3.67 5.83 1.41
N GLU A 38 -4.72 5.73 0.60
CA GLU A 38 -4.73 4.89 -0.60
C GLU A 38 -3.63 5.30 -1.59
N ALA A 39 -3.41 6.60 -1.79
CA ALA A 39 -2.35 7.10 -2.66
C ALA A 39 -0.95 6.74 -2.16
N MET A 40 -0.71 6.83 -0.84
CA MET A 40 0.55 6.37 -0.22
C MET A 40 0.73 4.86 -0.37
N ALA A 41 -0.31 4.08 -0.10
CA ALA A 41 -0.28 2.61 -0.24
C ALA A 41 -0.05 2.18 -1.70
N LEU A 42 -0.72 2.82 -2.66
CA LEU A 42 -0.50 2.58 -4.09
C LEU A 42 0.92 2.95 -4.53
N THR A 43 1.48 4.03 -3.98
CA THR A 43 2.87 4.41 -4.25
C THR A 43 3.84 3.33 -3.77
N LEU A 44 3.64 2.78 -2.57
CA LEU A 44 4.43 1.65 -2.06
C LEU A 44 4.30 0.42 -2.95
N ALA A 45 3.07 0.05 -3.32
CA ALA A 45 2.82 -1.08 -4.21
C ALA A 45 3.50 -0.89 -5.59
N ALA A 46 3.45 0.31 -6.15
CA ALA A 46 4.10 0.66 -7.41
C ALA A 46 5.63 0.58 -7.33
N LEU A 47 6.21 0.86 -6.17
CA LEU A 47 7.64 0.72 -5.89
C LEU A 47 8.07 -0.72 -5.57
N GLY A 48 7.14 -1.67 -5.52
CA GLY A 48 7.43 -3.07 -5.26
C GLY A 48 7.25 -3.49 -3.80
N PHE A 49 6.77 -2.61 -2.92
CA PHE A 49 6.68 -2.89 -1.48
C PHE A 49 5.44 -3.72 -1.15
N PRO A 50 5.59 -4.94 -0.57
CA PRO A 50 4.45 -5.75 -0.18
C PRO A 50 3.81 -5.20 1.10
N ALA A 51 2.51 -5.48 1.26
CA ALA A 51 1.83 -5.21 2.53
C ALA A 51 2.39 -6.12 3.64
N VAL A 52 2.69 -5.51 4.79
CA VAL A 52 3.09 -6.23 6.00
C VAL A 52 1.82 -6.69 6.73
N PRO A 53 1.67 -7.99 7.04
CA PRO A 53 0.57 -8.48 7.87
C PRO A 53 0.53 -7.77 9.24
N THR A 54 -0.66 -7.46 9.75
CA THR A 54 -0.85 -6.68 10.99
C THR A 54 -0.48 -7.43 12.27
N ASP A 55 -0.34 -8.74 12.20
CA ASP A 55 0.13 -9.61 13.27
C ASP A 55 1.67 -9.65 13.36
N ARG A 56 2.37 -8.94 12.46
CA ARG A 56 3.82 -8.86 12.41
C ARG A 56 4.30 -7.43 12.62
N THR A 57 5.53 -7.28 13.12
CA THR A 57 6.18 -5.98 13.29
C THR A 57 7.24 -5.76 12.22
N ILE A 58 7.60 -4.49 11.98
CA ILE A 58 8.65 -4.13 11.01
C ILE A 58 10.03 -4.68 11.44
N ASP A 59 10.21 -4.94 12.74
CA ASP A 59 11.45 -5.48 13.31
C ASP A 59 11.58 -7.00 13.17
N ASP A 60 10.60 -7.69 12.58
CA ASP A 60 10.65 -9.14 12.39
C ASP A 60 11.81 -9.50 11.42
N PRO A 61 12.72 -10.42 11.82
CA PRO A 61 13.89 -10.82 11.01
C PRO A 61 13.55 -11.30 9.60
N GLU A 62 12.34 -11.82 9.36
CA GLU A 62 11.89 -12.22 8.03
C GLU A 62 11.78 -11.02 7.07
N PHE A 63 11.61 -9.79 7.58
CA PHE A 63 11.51 -8.57 6.78
C PHE A 63 12.87 -7.93 6.47
N ALA A 64 13.89 -8.18 7.31
CA ALA A 64 15.25 -7.69 7.06
C ALA A 64 15.85 -8.21 5.74
N ASN A 65 15.33 -9.35 5.26
CA ASN A 65 15.75 -10.02 4.02
C ASN A 65 14.71 -9.94 2.89
N LEU A 66 13.63 -9.16 3.03
CA LEU A 66 12.77 -8.77 1.90
C LEU A 66 13.53 -7.82 0.99
N ARG A 67 14.58 -8.32 0.33
CA ARG A 67 15.02 -7.77 -0.95
C ARG A 67 13.78 -7.78 -1.84
N PHE A 68 13.35 -6.59 -2.26
CA PHE A 68 12.27 -6.33 -3.21
C PHE A 68 12.57 -7.00 -4.55
N THR A 69 12.41 -8.32 -4.60
CA THR A 69 12.39 -9.07 -5.84
C THR A 69 10.94 -9.17 -6.30
N PRO A 70 10.63 -8.91 -7.58
CA PRO A 70 9.28 -9.04 -8.14
C PRO A 70 8.59 -10.39 -7.87
N SER A 71 9.36 -11.41 -7.50
CA SER A 71 8.90 -12.76 -7.14
C SER A 71 8.22 -12.88 -5.78
N ASN A 72 8.35 -11.91 -4.86
CA ASN A 72 7.73 -11.96 -3.53
C ASN A 72 6.32 -11.35 -3.48
N PHE A 73 5.77 -10.95 -4.62
CA PHE A 73 4.35 -10.64 -4.71
C PHE A 73 3.54 -11.95 -4.60
N PRO A 74 2.73 -12.16 -3.55
CA PRO A 74 1.65 -13.12 -3.66
C PRO A 74 0.76 -12.59 -4.80
N ALA A 75 0.63 -13.37 -5.87
CA ALA A 75 -0.21 -13.02 -7.01
C ALA A 75 -1.63 -12.70 -6.51
N LEU A 76 -1.94 -11.41 -6.34
CA LEU A 76 -3.25 -10.89 -5.95
C LEU A 76 -4.32 -11.12 -7.04
N THR A 77 -4.06 -11.99 -8.01
CA THR A 77 -4.91 -12.26 -9.18
C THR A 77 -5.45 -13.69 -9.27
N GLN A 78 -5.32 -14.53 -8.24
CA GLN A 78 -5.87 -15.91 -8.31
C GLN A 78 -6.96 -16.29 -7.28
N ARG A 79 -7.53 -15.33 -6.55
CA ARG A 79 -8.72 -15.60 -5.71
C ARG A 79 -10.03 -15.03 -6.28
N THR A 80 -10.31 -15.27 -7.56
CA THR A 80 -11.70 -15.26 -8.08
C THR A 80 -11.81 -16.16 -9.32
N ARG A 81 -11.60 -17.47 -9.18
CA ARG A 81 -12.09 -18.46 -10.18
C ARG A 81 -12.29 -19.88 -9.66
N LYS A 82 -12.29 -20.10 -8.34
CA LYS A 82 -12.60 -21.40 -7.72
C LYS A 82 -13.83 -21.36 -6.78
N GLU A 83 -14.79 -20.51 -7.09
CA GLU A 83 -16.15 -20.55 -6.51
C GLU A 83 -17.24 -20.60 -7.61
N GLN A 84 -16.87 -20.97 -8.83
CA GLN A 84 -17.80 -21.33 -9.91
C GLN A 84 -17.37 -22.66 -10.53
N ASP A 85 -17.15 -23.67 -9.71
CA ASP A 85 -17.28 -25.07 -10.14
C ASP A 85 -17.25 -25.96 -8.90
N ASN A 86 -18.40 -26.13 -8.27
CA ASN A 86 -18.69 -27.27 -7.40
C ASN A 86 -20.22 -27.33 -7.20
N GLY A 87 -20.86 -28.20 -7.97
CA GLY A 87 -22.12 -28.88 -7.63
C GLY A 87 -23.39 -28.07 -7.80
#